data_AF-A0A9E0QYU9-F1
#
_entry.id   AF-A0A9E0QYU9-F1
#
_cell.length_a   1.000
_cell.length_b   1.000
_cell.length_c   1.000
_cell.angle_alpha   90.00
_cell.angle_beta   90.00
_cell.angle_gamma   90.00
#
_symmetry.space_group_name_H-M   'P 1'
#
loop_
_entity.id
_entity.type
_entity.pdbx_description
1 polymer ?
#
loop_
_entity_poly.entity_id
_entity_poly.type
_entity_poly.pdbx_seq_one_letter_code
_entity_poly.pdbx_strand_id
1 'polypeptide(L)' 'MDKHNTGRISQVLAVVVALFFLIIAFSGYQKTGDITLALMFGLLAVLGYFVVKLLFVGVNKLLDSLDRKADKS' A
#
# COMPACT_ATOMS: atom_id res chain seq x y z
N MET A 1 16.82 -14.11 -4.94
CA MET A 1 15.92 -14.42 -3.80
C MET A 1 14.48 -14.35 -4.30
N ASP A 2 13.59 -15.25 -3.89
CA ASP A 2 12.35 -15.60 -4.59
C ASP A 2 11.44 -14.40 -4.98
N LYS A 3 11.51 -13.97 -6.24
CA LYS A 3 10.76 -12.83 -6.83
C LYS A 3 9.24 -13.00 -6.72
N HIS A 4 8.78 -14.25 -6.61
CA HIS A 4 7.36 -14.59 -6.46
C HIS A 4 6.78 -14.19 -5.09
N ASN A 5 7.60 -14.12 -4.04
CA ASN A 5 7.12 -13.84 -2.68
C ASN A 5 7.03 -12.33 -2.39
N THR A 6 7.92 -11.50 -2.95
CA THR A 6 7.88 -10.04 -2.75
C THR A 6 6.63 -9.40 -3.35
N GLY A 7 6.19 -9.87 -4.53
CA GLY A 7 4.93 -9.42 -5.15
C GLY A 7 3.70 -9.74 -4.30
N ARG A 8 3.67 -10.93 -3.68
CA ARG A 8 2.57 -11.35 -2.79
C ARG A 8 2.57 -10.56 -1.48
N ILE A 9 3.73 -10.31 -0.88
CA ILE A 9 3.84 -9.50 0.35
C ILE A 9 3.39 -8.06 0.10
N SER A 10 3.77 -7.47 -1.04
CA SER A 10 3.30 -6.14 -1.44
C SER A 10 1.77 -6.07 -1.53
N GLN A 11 1.16 -7.08 -2.15
CA GLN A 11 -0.29 -7.15 -2.31
C GLN A 11 -1.00 -7.31 -0.96
N VAL A 12 -0.52 -8.19 -0.08
CA VAL A 12 -1.08 -8.36 1.27
C VAL A 12 -0.94 -7.06 2.08
N LEU A 13 0.23 -6.42 2.05
CA LEU A 13 0.45 -5.18 2.80
C LEU A 13 -0.44 -4.04 2.30
N ALA A 14 -0.60 -3.91 0.97
CA ALA A 14 -1.49 -2.92 0.38
C ALA A 14 -2.96 -3.14 0.78
N VAL A 15 -3.41 -4.39 0.86
CA VAL A 15 -4.76 -4.75 1.34
C VAL A 15 -4.93 -4.42 2.82
N VAL A 16 -3.94 -4.75 3.66
CA VAL A 16 -3.98 -4.47 5.11
C VAL A 16 -4.05 -2.96 5.38
N VAL A 17 -3.25 -2.17 4.67
CA VAL A 17 -3.26 -0.70 4.81
C VAL A 17 -4.60 -0.12 4.33
N ALA A 18 -5.13 -0.61 3.20
CA ALA A 18 -6.45 -0.17 2.72
C ALA A 18 -7.55 -0.46 3.75
N LEU A 19 -7.58 -1.67 4.32
CA LEU A 19 -8.55 -2.05 5.36
C LEU A 19 -8.44 -1.17 6.61
N PHE A 20 -7.22 -0.83 7.04
CA PHE A 20 -6.99 0.05 8.19
C PHE A 20 -7.65 1.41 7.99
N PHE A 21 -7.42 2.07 6.85
CA PHE A 21 -8.04 3.37 6.58
C PHE A 21 -9.56 3.26 6.40
N LEU A 22 -10.07 2.16 5.84
CA LEU A 22 -11.51 1.91 5.68
C LEU A 22 -12.21 1.81 7.05
N ILE A 23 -11.59 1.11 8.01
CA ILE A 23 -12.08 1.02 9.39
C ILE A 23 -12.08 2.40 10.05
N ILE A 24 -11.02 3.19 9.86
CA ILE A 24 -10.96 4.56 10.41
C ILE A 24 -12.05 5.45 9.82
N ALA A 25 -12.25 5.41 8.50
CA ALA A 25 -13.29 6.19 7.83
C ALA A 25 -14.69 5.82 8.36
N PHE A 26 -14.97 4.53 8.49
CA PHE A 26 -16.27 4.05 9.00
C PHE A 26 -16.48 4.39 10.48
N SER A 27 -15.44 4.25 11.31
CA SER A 27 -15.47 4.60 12.73
C SER A 27 -15.63 6.11 12.94
N GLY A 28 -14.95 6.93 12.13
CA GLY A 28 -15.09 8.39 12.13
C GLY A 28 -16.49 8.84 11.74
N TYR A 29 -17.06 8.25 10.67
CA TYR A 29 -18.44 8.53 10.29
C TYR A 29 -19.44 8.16 11.38
N GLN A 30 -19.32 6.97 11.98
CA GLN A 30 -20.22 6.53 13.03
C GLN A 30 -20.17 7.43 14.27
N LYS A 31 -18.99 7.88 14.70
CA LYS A 31 -18.85 8.73 15.90
C LYS A 31 -19.34 10.16 15.68
N THR A 32 -19.16 10.71 14.49
CA THR A 32 -19.35 12.14 14.25
C THR A 32 -20.60 12.46 13.44
N GLY A 33 -21.12 11.49 12.68
CA GLY A 33 -22.21 11.68 11.72
C GLY A 33 -21.83 12.53 10.49
N ASP A 34 -20.61 13.04 10.44
CA ASP A 34 -20.13 13.94 9.40
C ASP A 34 -19.56 13.16 8.21
N ILE A 35 -20.23 13.31 7.07
CA ILE A 35 -19.86 12.66 5.81
C ILE A 35 -18.57 13.24 5.22
N THR A 36 -18.21 14.47 5.57
CA THR A 36 -16.97 15.14 5.16
C THR A 36 -15.76 14.41 5.72
N LEU A 37 -15.85 13.96 6.98
CA LEU A 37 -14.81 13.16 7.63
C LEU A 37 -14.63 11.82 6.90
N ALA A 38 -15.74 11.17 6.55
CA ALA A 38 -15.73 9.91 5.81
C ALA A 38 -15.03 10.08 4.44
N LEU A 39 -15.34 11.16 3.72
CA LEU A 39 -14.70 11.50 2.44
C LEU A 39 -13.21 11.81 2.60
N MET A 40 -12.81 12.60 3.59
CA MET A 40 -11.39 12.89 3.85
C MET A 40 -10.59 11.63 4.15
N PHE A 41 -11.09 10.77 5.05
CA PHE A 41 -10.43 9.52 5.39
C PHE A 41 -10.47 8.51 4.23
N GLY A 42 -11.53 8.49 3.43
CA GLY A 42 -11.60 7.72 2.19
C GLY A 42 -10.54 8.16 1.19
N LEU A 43 -10.33 9.48 1.02
CA LEU A 43 -9.31 10.03 0.13
C LEU A 43 -7.90 9.72 0.64
N LEU A 44 -7.68 9.82 1.96
CA LEU A 44 -6.45 9.35 2.62
C LEU A 44 -6.22 7.85 2.43
N ALA A 45 -7.27 7.02 2.43
CA ALA A 45 -7.17 5.59 2.17
C ALA A 45 -6.63 5.31 0.76
N VAL A 46 -7.17 6.00 -0.24
CA VAL A 46 -6.75 5.89 -1.63
C VAL A 46 -5.30 6.36 -1.80
N LEU A 47 -4.95 7.51 -1.20
CA LEU A 47 -3.58 8.02 -1.22
C LEU A 47 -2.61 7.06 -0.53
N GLY A 48 -2.96 6.53 0.64
CA GLY A 48 -2.15 5.56 1.38
C GLY A 48 -1.91 4.28 0.58
N TYR A 49 -2.95 3.75 -0.08
CA TYR A 49 -2.80 2.62 -0.99
C TYR A 49 -1.81 2.93 -2.13
N PHE A 50 -1.92 4.12 -2.73
CA PHE A 50 -1.05 4.53 -3.83
C PHE A 50 0.41 4.67 -3.40
N VAL A 51 0.66 5.30 -2.24
CA VAL A 51 2.00 5.47 -1.67
C VAL A 51 2.65 4.12 -1.39
N VAL A 52 1.94 3.20 -0.74
CA VAL A 52 2.46 1.84 -0.46
C VAL A 52 2.76 1.10 -1.75
N LYS A 53 1.85 1.15 -2.73
CA LYS A 53 2.06 0.52 -4.04
C LYS A 53 3.29 1.08 -4.74
N LEU A 54 3.47 2.39 -4.72
CA LEU A 54 4.59 3.07 -5.38
C LEU A 54 5.93 2.77 -4.69
N LEU A 55 5.95 2.72 -3.35
CA LEU A 55 7.12 2.28 -2.58
C LEU A 55 7.54 0.85 -2.97
N PHE A 56 6.60 -0.08 -3.03
CA PHE A 56 6.92 -1.46 -3.43
C PHE A 56 7.37 -1.58 -4.88
N VAL A 57 6.79 -0.81 -5.80
CA VAL A 57 7.28 -0.73 -7.19
C VAL A 57 8.72 -0.21 -7.22
N GLY A 58 9.05 0.81 -6.42
CA GLY A 58 10.40 1.32 -6.28
C GLY A 58 11.37 0.27 -5.74
N VAL A 59 11.01 -0.39 -4.63
CA VAL A 59 11.80 -1.44 -4.00
C VAL A 59 12.03 -2.61 -4.98
N ASN A 60 11.00 -3.04 -5.70
CA ASN A 60 11.14 -4.11 -6.71
C ASN A 60 12.06 -3.71 -7.86
N LYS A 61 11.99 -2.46 -8.35
CA LYS A 61 12.94 -1.97 -9.37
C LYS A 61 14.37 -1.95 -8.88
N LEU A 62 14.60 -1.58 -7.61
CA LEU A 62 15.93 -1.59 -7.01
C LEU A 62 16.47 -3.02 -6.88
N LEU A 63 15.66 -3.95 -6.37
CA LEU A 63 16.01 -5.37 -6.30
C LEU A 63 16.31 -5.97 -7.68
N ASP A 64 15.47 -5.70 -8.69
CA ASP A 64 15.68 -6.17 -10.06
C ASP A 64 16.98 -5.63 -10.68
N SER A 65 17.39 -4.41 -10.31
CA SER A 65 18.66 -3.83 -10.78
C SER A 65 19.89 -4.48 -10.15
N LEU A 66 19.78 -4.94 -8.90
CA LEU A 66 20.85 -5.63 -8.18
C LEU A 66 21.03 -7.06 -8.69
N ASP A 67 19.95 -7.82 -8.89
CA ASP A 67 19.99 -9.18 -9.44
C ASP A 67 20.62 -9.20 -10.85
N ARG A 68 20.25 -8.25 -11.72
CA ARG A 68 20.86 -8.12 -13.07
C ARG A 68 22.35 -7.82 -13.06
N LYS A 69 22.87 -7.22 -11.98
CA LYS A 69 24.29 -6.87 -11.84
C LYS A 69 25.09 -8.06 -11.29
N ALA A 70 24.46 -8.90 -10.47
CA ALA A 70 25.05 -10.13 -9.95
C ALA A 70 25.19 -11.22 -11.03
N ASP A 71 24.24 -11.34 -11.96
CA ASP A 71 24.25 -12.36 -13.04
C ASP A 71 25.28 -12.08 -14.17
N LYS A 72 25.89 -10.89 -14.20
CA LYS A 72 26.92 -10.52 -15.18
C LYS A 72 28.35 -10.59 -14.64
N SER A 73 28.55 -11.09 -13.42
CA SER A 73 29.86 -11.31 -12.80
C SER A 73 30.18 -12.79 -12.70
#